data_AF-A0A9D1WP28-F1
#
_entry.id   AF-A0A9D1WP28-F1
#
_cell.length_a   1.000
_cell.length_b   1.000
_cell.length_c   1.000
_cell.angle_alpha   90.00
_cell.angle_beta   90.00
_cell.angle_gamma   90.00
#
_symmetry.space_group_name_H-M   'P 1'
#
loop_
_entity.id
_entity.type
_entity.pdbx_description
1 polymer ?
#
loop_
_entity_poly.entity_id
_entity_poly.type
_entity_poly.pdbx_seq_one_letter_code
_entity_poly.pdbx_strand_id
1 'polypeptide(L)'
;MAMPYRVCSLAGKATGVLLFATVMTLTGVAMAEDNATNGGSDVWLPSLITETPQEGFALAVTLSQKGVATTQPDVEVRKALRPEYAEDPDSLIAISHVIATHFQTVAAANGYWQQ
;
A
#
# COMPACT_ATOMS: atom_id res chain seq x y z
N MET A 1 -23.97 30.88 15.92
CA MET A 1 -23.59 31.31 17.28
C MET A 1 -24.36 30.44 18.27
N ALA A 2 -23.66 29.96 19.31
CA ALA A 2 -24.16 29.25 20.50
C ALA A 2 -24.56 27.77 20.38
N MET A 3 -23.59 26.91 20.74
CA MET A 3 -23.87 25.64 21.41
C MET A 3 -24.59 25.87 22.75
N PRO A 4 -25.29 24.86 23.26
CA PRO A 4 -25.41 24.69 24.71
C PRO A 4 -24.81 23.36 25.17
N TYR A 5 -23.65 23.49 25.82
CA TYR A 5 -23.08 22.53 26.77
C TYR A 5 -23.78 22.70 28.13
N ARG A 6 -24.19 21.60 28.76
CA ARG A 6 -24.38 21.43 30.23
C ARG A 6 -24.10 19.97 30.58
N VAL A 7 -22.97 19.62 31.19
CA VAL A 7 -22.58 19.70 32.62
C VAL A 7 -23.36 18.73 33.52
N CYS A 8 -22.67 17.63 33.85
CA CYS A 8 -22.36 17.06 35.18
C CYS A 8 -23.47 16.90 36.25
N SER A 9 -23.70 15.65 36.68
CA SER A 9 -23.94 15.22 38.08
C SER A 9 -23.83 13.69 38.14
N LEU A 10 -22.72 13.09 38.60
CA LEU A 10 -22.31 12.78 39.97
C LEU A 10 -23.17 11.73 40.72
N ALA A 11 -22.44 10.70 41.17
CA ALA A 11 -22.61 9.92 42.40
C ALA A 11 -23.39 8.58 42.35
N GLY A 12 -22.66 7.49 42.67
CA GLY A 12 -23.25 6.18 42.98
C GLY A 12 -22.24 5.05 43.30
N LYS A 13 -21.45 5.22 44.38
CA LYS A 13 -20.83 4.22 45.32
C LYS A 13 -20.54 2.78 44.81
N ALA A 14 -19.28 2.34 44.70
CA ALA A 14 -18.39 1.83 45.78
C ALA A 14 -18.85 0.54 46.47
N THR A 15 -18.25 -0.62 46.14
CA THR A 15 -18.05 -1.75 47.08
C THR A 15 -17.02 -2.75 46.52
N GLY A 16 -16.09 -3.23 47.35
CA GLY A 16 -15.40 -4.51 47.12
C GLY A 16 -13.88 -4.47 46.92
N VAL A 17 -13.12 -4.09 47.95
CA VAL A 17 -11.70 -4.46 48.09
C VAL A 17 -11.64 -5.93 48.53
N LEU A 18 -10.99 -6.80 47.74
CA LEU A 18 -10.53 -8.10 48.21
C LEU A 18 -9.07 -8.31 47.80
N LEU A 19 -8.27 -8.54 48.84
CA LEU A 19 -6.84 -8.77 48.90
C LEU A 19 -6.42 -9.98 48.03
N PHE A 20 -5.47 -9.81 47.12
CA PHE A 20 -4.57 -10.88 46.69
C PHE A 20 -3.15 -10.31 46.61
N ALA A 21 -2.36 -10.58 47.65
CA ALA A 21 -0.94 -10.36 47.65
C ALA A 21 -0.27 -11.56 46.99
N THR A 22 0.46 -11.36 45.89
CA THR A 22 1.57 -12.28 45.51
C THR A 22 2.59 -11.58 44.62
N VAL A 23 3.81 -11.63 45.13
CA VAL A 23 5.13 -11.28 44.58
C VAL A 23 5.36 -11.76 43.14
N MET A 24 5.86 -10.88 42.26
CA MET A 24 7.03 -11.16 41.41
C MET A 24 7.44 -9.92 40.61
N THR A 25 8.60 -9.36 40.94
CA THR A 25 9.34 -8.45 40.07
C THR A 25 9.89 -9.22 38.88
N LEU A 26 9.39 -8.95 37.68
CA LEU A 26 10.11 -9.14 36.43
C LEU A 26 9.93 -7.88 35.59
N THR A 27 10.99 -7.08 35.60
CA THR A 27 11.61 -6.46 34.41
C THR A 27 10.68 -6.32 33.20
N GLY A 28 10.30 -5.08 32.91
CA GLY A 28 9.70 -4.72 31.64
C GLY A 28 10.62 -5.11 30.49
N VAL A 29 10.19 -6.08 29.67
CA VAL A 29 10.60 -6.14 28.28
C VAL A 29 9.61 -5.24 27.54
N ALA A 30 9.99 -3.98 27.38
CA ALA A 30 9.46 -3.20 26.27
C ALA A 30 9.96 -3.92 25.02
N MET A 31 9.05 -4.53 24.26
CA MET A 31 9.36 -4.86 22.87
C MET A 31 9.53 -3.49 22.19
N ALA A 32 10.80 -3.09 22.03
CA ALA A 32 11.14 -2.09 21.04
C ALA A 32 10.68 -2.67 19.70
N GLU A 33 9.69 -2.04 19.08
CA GLU A 33 9.46 -2.22 17.66
C GLU A 33 10.50 -1.35 16.97
N ASP A 34 11.67 -1.92 16.75
CA ASP A 34 12.67 -1.43 15.82
C ASP A 34 12.15 -1.58 14.39
N ASN A 35 11.06 -0.86 14.08
CA ASN A 35 10.76 -0.53 12.70
C ASN A 35 11.72 0.57 12.28
N ALA A 36 12.94 0.14 11.98
CA ALA A 36 13.97 0.94 11.39
C ALA A 36 13.39 1.66 10.17
N THR A 37 13.34 2.98 10.27
CA THR A 37 13.11 3.90 9.17
C THR A 37 13.95 3.49 7.97
N ASN A 38 13.32 3.07 6.86
CA ASN A 38 13.97 3.22 5.55
C ASN A 38 13.88 4.70 5.14
N GLY A 39 14.70 5.52 5.80
CA GLY A 39 14.99 6.89 5.43
C GLY A 39 15.98 6.93 4.27
N GLY A 40 15.58 6.45 3.10
CA GLY A 40 16.41 6.47 1.90
C GLY A 40 15.55 6.44 0.65
N SER A 41 15.27 7.63 0.09
CA SER A 41 14.59 7.91 -1.19
C SER A 41 13.35 7.05 -1.51
N ASP A 42 12.21 7.69 -1.79
CA ASP A 42 10.98 7.03 -2.23
C ASP A 42 11.15 6.35 -3.62
N VAL A 43 11.93 5.27 -3.69
CA VAL A 43 12.26 4.52 -4.89
C VAL A 43 11.15 3.51 -5.09
N TRP A 44 10.20 3.88 -5.94
CA TRP A 44 9.02 3.06 -6.22
C TRP A 44 9.33 1.79 -7.04
N LEU A 45 10.48 1.74 -7.73
CA LEU A 45 10.92 0.59 -8.54
C LEU A 45 12.32 0.13 -8.12
N PRO A 46 12.43 -0.66 -7.04
CA PRO A 46 13.73 -1.09 -6.52
C PRO A 46 14.39 -2.22 -7.33
N SER A 47 13.61 -3.05 -8.03
CA SER A 47 14.11 -4.20 -8.80
C SER A 47 13.16 -4.59 -9.93
N LEU A 48 13.71 -5.27 -10.94
CA LEU A 48 12.94 -5.96 -12.00
C LEU A 48 12.83 -7.47 -11.77
N ILE A 49 13.45 -7.99 -10.70
CA ILE A 49 13.47 -9.42 -10.37
C ILE A 49 12.18 -9.79 -9.63
N THR A 50 11.52 -10.86 -10.06
CA THR A 50 10.29 -11.41 -9.48
C THR A 50 10.37 -12.92 -9.39
N GLU A 51 9.72 -13.52 -8.39
CA GLU A 51 9.84 -14.97 -8.12
C GLU A 51 9.08 -15.81 -9.15
N THR A 52 7.95 -15.27 -9.62
CA THR A 52 7.07 -15.99 -10.56
C THR A 52 6.75 -15.18 -11.81
N PRO A 53 6.35 -15.83 -12.92
CA PRO A 53 5.87 -15.14 -14.12
C PRO A 53 4.64 -14.28 -13.85
N GLN A 54 3.78 -14.68 -12.92
CA GLN A 54 2.57 -13.94 -12.54
C GLN A 54 2.92 -12.61 -11.87
N GLU A 55 3.88 -12.61 -10.94
CA GLU A 55 4.42 -11.39 -10.34
C GLU A 55 5.11 -10.52 -11.40
N GLY A 56 5.85 -11.13 -12.33
CA GLY A 56 6.47 -10.41 -13.44
C GLY A 56 5.45 -9.68 -14.31
N PHE A 57 4.30 -10.31 -14.57
CA PHE A 57 3.21 -9.67 -15.31
C PHE A 57 2.57 -8.52 -14.52
N ALA A 58 2.33 -8.72 -13.21
CA ALA A 58 1.82 -7.65 -12.34
C ALA A 58 2.78 -6.45 -12.27
N LEU A 59 4.09 -6.71 -12.26
CA LEU A 59 5.11 -5.67 -12.34
C LEU A 59 5.04 -4.92 -13.68
N ALA A 60 4.92 -5.63 -14.81
CA ALA A 60 4.79 -5.02 -16.13
C ALA A 60 3.54 -4.12 -16.26
N VAL A 61 2.41 -4.53 -15.68
CA VAL A 61 1.20 -3.69 -15.58
C VAL A 61 1.49 -2.42 -14.77
N THR A 62 2.18 -2.56 -13.64
CA THR A 62 2.54 -1.42 -12.78
C THR A 62 3.47 -0.44 -13.51
N LEU A 63 4.48 -0.94 -14.23
CA LEU A 63 5.38 -0.12 -15.06
C LEU A 63 4.57 0.69 -16.09
N SER A 64 3.63 0.04 -16.78
CA SER A 64 2.77 0.68 -17.78
C SER A 64 1.94 1.82 -17.18
N GLN A 65 1.31 1.58 -16.01
CA GLN A 65 0.50 2.59 -15.31
C GLN A 65 1.34 3.76 -14.79
N LYS A 66 2.56 3.48 -14.30
CA LYS A 66 3.49 4.49 -13.80
C LYS A 66 4.01 5.38 -14.93
N GLY A 67 4.14 4.86 -16.15
CA GLY A 67 4.40 5.68 -17.34
C GLY A 67 3.34 6.77 -17.53
N VAL A 68 2.06 6.40 -17.51
CA VAL A 68 0.93 7.36 -17.63
C VAL A 68 0.89 8.35 -16.47
N ALA A 69 1.12 7.89 -15.24
CA ALA A 69 1.15 8.77 -14.07
C ALA A 69 2.34 9.75 -14.09
N THR A 70 3.44 9.39 -14.75
CA THR A 70 4.62 10.26 -14.90
C THR A 70 4.37 11.34 -15.95
N THR A 71 3.70 11.01 -17.06
CA THR A 71 3.42 11.97 -18.14
C THR A 71 2.27 12.91 -17.80
N GLN A 72 1.24 12.41 -17.12
CA GLN A 72 0.12 13.20 -16.60
C GLN A 72 0.05 13.04 -15.09
N PRO A 73 0.63 13.97 -14.28
CA PRO A 73 0.65 13.84 -12.82
C PRO A 73 -0.71 14.07 -12.16
N ASP A 74 -1.62 14.84 -12.78
CA ASP A 74 -2.93 15.15 -12.22
C ASP A 74 -3.86 13.93 -12.23
N VAL A 75 -4.24 13.48 -11.04
CA VAL A 75 -5.12 12.33 -10.82
C VAL A 75 -6.53 12.59 -11.35
N GLU A 76 -7.05 13.81 -11.20
CA GLU A 76 -8.42 14.13 -11.61
C GLU A 76 -8.53 14.16 -13.14
N VAL A 77 -7.51 14.66 -13.84
CA VAL A 77 -7.43 14.55 -15.30
C VAL A 77 -7.40 13.08 -15.75
N ARG A 78 -6.58 12.22 -15.12
CA ARG A 78 -6.55 10.79 -15.47
C ARG A 78 -7.88 10.09 -15.22
N LYS A 79 -8.60 10.45 -14.15
CA LYS A 79 -9.94 9.91 -13.88
C LYS A 79 -10.94 10.36 -14.93
N ALA A 80 -10.90 11.62 -15.33
CA ALA A 80 -11.79 12.18 -16.36
C ALA A 80 -11.58 11.51 -17.73
N LEU A 81 -10.34 11.16 -18.09
CA LEU A 81 -10.02 10.48 -19.35
C LEU A 81 -10.31 8.96 -19.34
N ARG A 82 -10.49 8.34 -18.16
CA ARG A 82 -10.64 6.89 -18.06
C ARG A 82 -11.82 6.30 -18.85
N PRO A 83 -13.01 6.92 -18.88
CA PRO A 83 -14.12 6.42 -19.68
C PRO A 83 -13.81 6.37 -21.18
N GLU A 84 -12.96 7.26 -21.69
CA GLU A 84 -12.67 7.35 -23.14
C GLU A 84 -12.00 6.07 -23.67
N TYR A 85 -11.06 5.49 -22.89
CA TYR A 85 -10.30 4.32 -23.32
C TYR A 85 -10.75 3.01 -22.69
N ALA A 86 -11.59 3.05 -21.63
CA ALA A 86 -12.01 1.84 -20.91
C ALA A 86 -12.98 0.96 -21.70
N GLU A 87 -13.75 1.56 -22.61
CA GLU A 87 -14.75 0.86 -23.45
C GLU A 87 -14.35 0.80 -24.92
N ASP A 88 -13.21 1.38 -25.29
CA ASP A 88 -12.69 1.40 -26.66
C ASP A 88 -11.79 0.19 -26.95
N PRO A 89 -12.17 -0.72 -27.88
CA PRO A 89 -11.39 -1.93 -28.17
C PRO A 89 -9.97 -1.63 -28.66
N ASP A 90 -9.78 -0.59 -29.47
CA ASP A 90 -8.46 -0.23 -30.01
C ASP A 90 -7.54 0.24 -28.88
N SER A 91 -8.06 1.03 -27.95
CA SER A 91 -7.35 1.43 -26.73
C SER A 91 -7.00 0.23 -25.84
N LEU A 92 -7.92 -0.72 -25.65
CA LEU A 92 -7.66 -1.92 -24.85
C LEU A 92 -6.56 -2.80 -25.47
N ILE A 93 -6.55 -2.94 -26.80
CA ILE A 93 -5.48 -3.62 -27.54
C ILE A 93 -4.15 -2.87 -27.38
N ALA A 94 -4.16 -1.55 -27.51
CA ALA A 94 -2.96 -0.73 -27.35
C ALA A 94 -2.37 -0.84 -25.94
N ILE A 95 -3.21 -0.82 -24.90
CA ILE A 95 -2.79 -1.03 -23.50
C ILE A 95 -2.16 -2.42 -23.33
N SER A 96 -2.79 -3.46 -23.90
CA SER A 96 -2.25 -4.82 -23.86
C SER A 96 -0.86 -4.91 -24.51
N HIS A 97 -0.66 -4.22 -25.62
CA HIS A 97 0.63 -4.17 -26.32
C HIS A 97 1.74 -3.51 -25.48
N VAL A 98 1.43 -2.42 -24.78
CA VAL A 98 2.39 -1.75 -23.88
C VAL A 98 2.79 -2.69 -22.74
N ILE A 99 1.82 -3.38 -22.13
CA ILE A 99 2.09 -4.36 -21.07
C ILE A 99 2.96 -5.49 -21.60
N ALA A 100 2.67 -6.03 -22.79
CA ALA A 100 3.47 -7.08 -23.41
C ALA A 100 4.93 -6.66 -23.63
N THR A 101 5.16 -5.40 -24.03
CA THR A 101 6.51 -4.84 -24.21
C THR A 101 7.28 -4.76 -22.90
N HIS A 102 6.65 -4.30 -21.82
CA HIS A 102 7.26 -4.32 -20.49
C HIS A 102 7.48 -5.74 -19.97
N PHE A 103 6.52 -6.63 -20.17
CA PHE A 103 6.63 -8.02 -19.73
C PHE A 103 7.76 -8.76 -20.44
N GLN A 104 8.01 -8.49 -21.72
CA GLN A 104 9.18 -9.02 -22.43
C GLN A 104 10.49 -8.61 -21.72
N THR A 105 10.60 -7.35 -21.29
CA THR A 105 11.77 -6.85 -20.56
C THR A 105 11.91 -7.50 -19.19
N VAL A 106 10.80 -7.60 -18.43
CA VAL A 106 10.78 -8.23 -17.11
C VAL A 106 11.11 -9.72 -17.21
N ALA A 107 10.55 -10.44 -18.18
CA ALA A 107 10.83 -11.85 -18.40
C ALA A 107 12.32 -12.09 -18.75
N ALA A 108 12.90 -11.25 -19.60
CA ALA A 108 14.32 -11.31 -19.93
C ALA A 108 15.20 -11.05 -18.69
N ALA A 109 14.83 -10.08 -17.84
CA ALA A 109 15.54 -9.80 -16.59
C ALA A 109 15.48 -10.99 -15.60
N ASN A 110 14.44 -11.81 -15.66
CA ASN A 110 14.22 -12.98 -14.80
C ASN A 110 14.66 -14.31 -15.42
N GLY A 111 15.37 -14.29 -16.56
CA GLY A 111 15.76 -15.53 -17.24
C GLY A 111 14.57 -16.43 -17.61
N TYR A 112 13.41 -15.83 -17.89
CA TYR A 112 12.15 -16.50 -18.22
C TYR A 112 11.63 -17.49 -17.17
N TRP A 113 12.09 -17.40 -15.91
CA TRP A 113 11.71 -18.33 -14.83
C TRP A 113 11.91 -19.80 -15.22
N GLN A 114 12.98 -20.10 -15.98
CA GLN A 114 13.29 -21.47 -16.36
C GLN A 114 13.50 -22.33 -15.11
N GLN A 115 12.79 -23.46 -15.04
CA GLN A 115 12.97 -24.51 -14.04
C GLN A 115 13.96 -25.55 -14.56
#